data_AF-A0A317T1F3-F1
#
_entry.id   AF-A0A317T1F3-F1
#
_cell.length_a   1.000
_cell.length_b   1.000
_cell.length_c   1.000
_cell.angle_alpha   90.00
_cell.angle_beta   90.00
_cell.angle_gamma   90.00
#
_symmetry.space_group_name_H-M   'P 1'
#
loop_
_entity.id
_entity.type
_entity.pdbx_description
1 polymer ?
#
loop_
_entity_poly.entity_id
_entity_poly.type
_entity_poly.pdbx_seq_one_letter_code
_entity_poly.pdbx_strand_id
1 'polypeptide(L)'
;MATAKAVARKSTGGKTPLKKPSKTVKRPTGDPVPAKPTTRRWKPGTRALREIRQYQKSTDLLIRKLPFARLVTSPHLLLPLLLPIL
;
A
#
# COMPACT_ATOMS: atom_id res chain seq x y z
N MET A 1 -60.18 0.71 -9.45
CA MET A 1 -59.39 1.85 -9.94
C MET A 1 -58.13 2.00 -9.10
N ALA A 2 -56.98 1.72 -9.67
CA ALA A 2 -55.67 2.29 -9.34
C ALA A 2 -54.69 1.77 -10.40
N THR A 3 -54.23 2.65 -11.28
CA THR A 3 -53.35 2.35 -12.42
C THR A 3 -51.90 2.33 -11.96
N ALA A 4 -51.19 1.23 -12.23
CA ALA A 4 -49.76 1.15 -11.96
C ALA A 4 -48.99 2.05 -12.94
N LYS A 5 -48.29 3.06 -12.41
CA LYS A 5 -47.43 3.96 -13.20
C LYS A 5 -46.11 3.25 -13.51
N ALA A 6 -45.92 2.84 -14.76
CA ALA A 6 -44.64 2.34 -15.25
C ALA A 6 -43.58 3.45 -15.13
N VAL A 7 -42.55 3.22 -14.31
CA VAL A 7 -41.35 4.07 -14.29
C VAL A 7 -40.36 3.48 -15.29
N ALA A 8 -40.09 4.23 -16.35
CA ALA A 8 -39.07 3.90 -17.33
C ALA A 8 -37.70 3.79 -16.63
N ARG A 9 -37.03 2.63 -16.78
CA ARG A 9 -35.61 2.46 -16.47
C ARG A 9 -34.85 2.20 -17.78
N LYS A 10 -34.22 3.24 -18.30
CA LYS A 10 -33.14 3.24 -19.30
C LYS A 10 -32.30 4.48 -18.94
N SER A 11 -30.97 4.54 -19.00
CA SER A 11 -29.94 3.84 -19.76
C SER A 11 -28.59 4.23 -19.17
N THR A 12 -27.67 3.26 -19.08
CA THR A 12 -26.25 3.37 -19.46
C THR A 12 -25.74 1.94 -19.28
N GLY A 13 -25.88 1.09 -20.28
CA GLY A 13 -24.92 1.09 -21.37
C GLY A 13 -23.62 0.55 -20.79
N GLY A 14 -23.45 -0.77 -20.82
CA GLY A 14 -22.20 -1.41 -20.42
C GLY A 14 -21.03 -0.65 -21.03
N LYS A 15 -20.00 -0.43 -20.22
CA LYS A 15 -18.77 0.25 -20.66
C LYS A 15 -18.32 -0.39 -21.97
N THR A 16 -18.52 0.35 -23.06
CA THR A 16 -17.92 0.01 -24.34
C THR A 16 -16.42 -0.08 -24.10
N PRO A 17 -15.73 -1.12 -24.60
CA PRO A 17 -14.28 -1.07 -24.65
C PRO A 17 -13.94 0.12 -25.53
N LEU A 18 -13.53 1.23 -24.90
CA LEU A 18 -13.06 2.39 -25.63
C LEU A 18 -11.89 1.88 -26.47
N LYS A 19 -12.10 1.79 -27.79
CA LYS A 19 -11.09 1.38 -28.76
C LYS A 19 -9.95 2.39 -28.64
N LYS A 20 -8.94 2.06 -27.82
CA LYS A 20 -7.71 2.85 -27.76
C LYS A 20 -7.12 2.80 -29.17
N PRO A 21 -6.66 3.93 -29.74
CA PRO A 21 -5.88 3.85 -30.97
C PRO A 21 -4.72 2.88 -30.68
N SER A 22 -4.64 1.78 -31.43
CA SER A 22 -3.47 0.91 -31.36
C SER A 22 -2.33 1.74 -31.91
N LYS A 23 -1.57 2.37 -31.03
CA LYS A 23 -0.28 2.93 -31.39
C LYS A 23 0.53 1.71 -31.82
N THR A 24 0.71 1.54 -33.13
CA THR A 24 1.57 0.50 -33.67
C THR A 24 2.95 0.77 -33.11
N VAL A 25 3.31 0.06 -32.03
CA VAL A 25 4.66 0.10 -31.47
C VAL A 25 5.51 -0.61 -32.52
N LYS A 26 6.20 0.16 -33.37
CA LYS A 26 7.32 -0.38 -34.15
C LYS A 26 8.32 -0.90 -33.12
N ARG A 27 8.34 -2.23 -32.91
CA ARG A 27 9.36 -2.87 -32.10
C ARG A 27 10.68 -2.61 -32.83
N PRO A 28 11.68 -1.96 -32.22
CA PRO A 28 12.96 -1.78 -32.86
C PRO A 28 13.57 -3.16 -33.14
N THR A 29 14.03 -3.36 -34.37
CA THR A 29 14.79 -4.54 -34.79
C THR A 29 16.22 -4.37 -34.25
N GLY A 30 16.45 -4.85 -33.04
CA GLY A 30 17.72 -4.79 -32.32
C GLY A 30 17.52 -5.26 -30.88
N ASP A 31 18.57 -5.76 -30.24
CA ASP A 31 18.49 -6.18 -28.84
C ASP A 31 18.12 -4.96 -27.97
N PRO A 32 16.93 -4.96 -27.33
CA PRO A 32 16.55 -3.84 -26.50
C PRO A 32 17.41 -3.89 -25.24
N VAL A 33 18.39 -2.99 -25.11
CA VAL A 33 18.97 -2.67 -23.81
C VAL A 33 17.79 -2.34 -22.88
N PRO A 34 17.57 -3.07 -21.77
CA PRO A 34 16.43 -2.82 -20.93
C PRO A 34 16.60 -1.44 -20.28
N ALA A 35 15.97 -0.43 -20.88
CA ALA A 35 15.84 0.87 -20.25
C ALA A 35 15.21 0.65 -18.87
N LYS A 36 15.92 1.07 -17.82
CA LYS A 36 15.50 0.87 -16.42
C LYS A 36 14.03 1.26 -16.29
N PRO A 37 13.12 0.32 -15.97
CA PRO A 37 11.70 0.63 -15.93
C PRO A 37 11.50 1.75 -14.92
N THR A 38 10.85 2.82 -15.35
CA THR A 38 10.55 3.94 -14.46
C THR A 38 9.63 3.41 -13.37
N THR A 39 10.18 3.25 -12.16
CA THR A 39 9.39 2.75 -11.04
C THR A 39 8.36 3.81 -10.69
N ARG A 40 7.07 3.50 -10.90
CA ARG A 40 5.99 4.43 -10.54
C ARG A 40 6.05 4.72 -9.05
N ARG A 41 6.30 5.99 -8.70
CA ARG A 41 6.27 6.44 -7.31
C ARG A 41 4.82 6.58 -6.84
N TRP A 42 4.56 6.13 -5.61
CA TRP A 42 3.27 6.32 -4.96
C TRP A 42 3.10 7.78 -4.55
N LYS A 43 1.85 8.26 -4.56
CA LYS A 43 1.52 9.56 -3.98
C LYS A 43 1.82 9.56 -2.48
N PRO A 44 2.19 10.71 -1.88
CA PRO A 44 2.34 10.82 -0.43
C PRO A 44 1.06 10.33 0.26
N GLY A 45 1.21 9.71 1.43
CA GLY A 45 0.10 9.11 2.18
C GLY A 45 -0.41 7.76 1.66
N THR A 46 -0.17 7.39 0.39
CA THR A 46 -0.71 6.12 -0.16
C THR A 46 -0.11 4.88 0.51
N ARG A 47 1.20 4.89 0.77
CA ARG A 47 1.87 3.79 1.50
C ARG A 47 1.47 3.78 2.97
N ALA A 48 1.45 4.94 3.61
CA ALA A 48 1.05 5.08 5.02
C ALA A 48 -0.36 4.52 5.28
N LEU A 49 -1.35 4.86 4.45
CA LEU A 49 -2.71 4.32 4.59
C LEU A 49 -2.78 2.80 4.39
N ARG A 50 -1.90 2.23 3.55
CA ARG A 50 -1.81 0.78 3.37
C ARG A 50 -1.21 0.11 4.61
N GLU A 51 -0.13 0.68 5.15
CA GLU A 51 0.55 0.19 6.35
C GLU A 51 -0.38 0.25 7.58
N ILE A 52 -1.12 1.36 7.78
CA ILE A 52 -2.11 1.49 8.86
C ILE A 52 -3.16 0.37 8.78
N ARG A 53 -3.74 0.14 7.59
CA ARG A 53 -4.73 -0.92 7.40
C ARG A 53 -4.15 -2.31 7.64
N GLN A 54 -2.88 -2.53 7.29
CA GLN A 54 -2.19 -3.80 7.52
C GLN A 54 -1.97 -4.04 9.02
N TYR A 55 -1.40 -3.08 9.75
CA TYR A 55 -1.11 -3.22 11.18
C TYR A 55 -2.34 -3.20 12.08
N GLN A 56 -3.45 -2.62 11.63
CA GLN A 56 -4.72 -2.73 12.35
C GLN A 56 -5.42 -4.08 12.13
N LYS A 57 -5.03 -4.83 11.08
CA LYS A 57 -5.61 -6.14 10.77
C LYS A 57 -4.85 -7.29 11.45
N SER A 58 -3.53 -7.17 11.60
CA SER A 58 -2.72 -8.16 12.31
C SER A 58 -2.29 -7.67 13.69
N THR A 59 -1.76 -8.57 14.51
CA THR A 59 -1.27 -8.27 15.86
C THR A 59 0.21 -8.64 16.03
N ASP A 60 0.94 -8.67 14.91
CA ASP A 60 2.36 -9.00 14.91
C ASP A 60 3.18 -7.92 15.65
N LEU A 61 4.31 -8.34 16.22
CA LEU A 61 5.22 -7.39 16.86
C LEU A 61 5.80 -6.43 15.82
N LEU A 62 5.63 -5.12 16.07
CA LEU A 62 6.20 -4.06 15.23
C LEU A 62 7.72 -3.90 15.43
N ILE A 63 8.25 -4.46 16.51
CA ILE A 63 9.67 -4.39 16.90
C ILE A 63 10.24 -5.81 16.92
N ARG A 64 11.50 -5.96 16.48
CA ARG A 64 12.19 -7.25 16.49
C ARG A 64 12.42 -7.75 17.92
N LYS A 65 12.22 -9.05 18.15
CA LYS A 65 12.33 -9.67 19.48
C LYS A 65 13.74 -9.57 20.10
N LEU A 66 14.80 -9.87 19.37
CA LEU A 66 16.17 -9.90 19.90
C LEU A 66 16.68 -8.54 20.43
N PRO A 67 16.59 -7.41 19.69
CA PRO A 67 17.01 -6.12 20.23
C PRO A 67 16.14 -5.68 21.42
N PHE A 68 14.83 -6.00 21.40
CA PHE A 68 13.94 -5.72 22.52
C PHE A 68 14.30 -6.55 23.77
N ALA A 69 14.61 -7.84 23.60
CA ALA A 69 15.04 -8.70 24.69
C ALA A 69 16.34 -8.20 25.34
N ARG A 70 17.31 -7.74 24.55
CA ARG A 70 18.55 -7.13 25.09
C ARG A 70 18.27 -5.90 25.95
N LEU A 71 17.33 -5.05 25.55
CA LEU A 71 16.93 -3.88 26.35
C LEU A 71 16.28 -4.29 27.68
N VAL A 72 15.43 -5.31 27.67
CA VAL A 72 14.73 -5.82 28.87
C VAL A 72 15.67 -6.54 29.83
N THR A 73 16.67 -7.26 29.31
CA THR A 73 17.61 -8.07 30.11
C THR A 73 18.82 -7.28 30.59
N SER A 74 19.18 -6.15 29.99
CA SER A 74 20.29 -5.29 30.43
C SER A 74 19.88 -3.89 30.91
N PRO A 75 18.87 -3.72 31.78
CA PRO A 75 18.62 -2.43 32.45
C PRO A 75 19.75 -2.09 33.44
N HIS A 76 20.58 -3.07 33.80
CA HIS A 76 21.64 -2.97 34.79
C HIS A 76 22.85 -2.13 34.37
N LEU A 77 22.96 -1.70 33.11
CA LEU A 77 23.94 -0.68 32.72
C LEU A 77 23.48 0.74 33.08
N LEU A 78 22.21 0.93 33.46
CA LEU A 78 21.65 2.21 33.91
C LEU A 78 21.37 2.25 35.42
N LEU A 79 21.15 1.10 36.07
CA LEU A 79 20.92 1.01 37.51
C LEU A 79 22.08 1.49 38.42
N PRO A 80 23.38 1.21 38.15
CA PRO A 80 24.46 1.67 39.04
C PRO A 80 24.68 3.19 38.99
N LEU A 81 24.18 3.87 37.95
CA LEU A 81 24.25 5.34 37.84
C LEU A 81 23.07 6.04 38.54
N LEU A 82 22.01 5.31 38.87
CA LEU A 82 20.81 5.83 39.54
C LEU A 82 20.81 5.58 41.06
N LEU A 83 21.60 4.61 41.53
CA LEU A 83 21.78 4.31 42.97
C LEU A 83 22.49 5.37 43.83
N PRO A 84 23.35 6.29 43.34
CA PRO A 84 24.00 7.27 44.20
C PRO A 84 23.17 8.54 44.47
N ILE A 85 21.94 8.66 43.94
CA ILE A 85 21.07 9.85 44.08
C ILE A 85 19.86 9.57 45.01
N LEU A 86 19.74 8.36 45.55
CA LEU A 86 18.75 7.99 46.56
C LEU A 86 19.46 7.64 47.88
#